data_AF-A0A5A9YZH2-F1
#
_entry.id   AF-A0A5A9YZH2-F1
#
_cell.length_a   1.000
_cell.length_b   1.000
_cell.length_c   1.000
_cell.angle_alpha   90.00
_cell.angle_beta   90.00
_cell.angle_gamma   90.00
#
_symmetry.space_group_name_H-M   'P 1'
#
loop_
_entity.id
_entity.type
_entity.pdbx_description
1 polymer ?
#
loop_
_entity_poly.entity_id
_entity_poly.type
_entity_poly.pdbx_seq_one_letter_code
_entity_poly.pdbx_strand_id
1 'polypeptide(L)'
;MPETDITDRRDAITGDRDHVGLKDTFASRRYFAKFRTITTHLTRVAAQMRAEGDLSDTEVKILTRYVAALGYTFRALSMKYLMAGRDTGRFFGVLEMDRVESGFPVFNELLVMANDAAQAAKHLENMADTETLKDEMLRKILGEREIPTKLQFALSQRLYYEELLRGDLFWARNDPQAIWLGDAGERRRRYLLHWAVYDSMVNLPTIYLMEVEDSGRTALPKDERRWPEAQAHLMGQSVGGLKLLTIARGFDEDFDDLHPKLLRRFHLGPMYSHAYTQQSGPLREVLRDAHAPEGQDWALAWTVEELESERVSEARAGWFSTVEREVFALDPFSGRGVDTGATRTERAIILPQRPYQVLEERQPPGFSGVRKFVVGAGGRVLSYR
;
A
#
# COMPACT_ATOMS: atom_id res chain seq x y z
N MET A 1 4.07 -17.53 -56.04
CA MET A 1 3.55 -18.02 -54.75
C MET A 1 4.13 -17.15 -53.68
N PRO A 2 3.34 -16.36 -52.94
CA PRO A 2 3.87 -15.58 -51.82
C PRO A 2 3.85 -16.45 -50.56
N GLU A 3 5.00 -16.52 -49.88
CA GLU A 3 5.12 -17.08 -48.54
C GLU A 3 4.26 -16.27 -47.56
N THR A 4 3.50 -16.99 -46.76
CA THR A 4 2.56 -16.44 -45.78
C THR A 4 3.33 -16.10 -44.52
N ASP A 5 3.47 -14.81 -44.22
CA ASP A 5 3.99 -14.30 -42.95
C ASP A 5 2.94 -14.58 -41.86
N ILE A 6 3.16 -15.64 -41.08
CA ILE A 6 2.37 -15.93 -39.89
C ILE A 6 2.91 -15.03 -38.78
N THR A 7 2.35 -13.82 -38.71
CA THR A 7 2.48 -12.97 -37.52
C THR A 7 1.86 -13.71 -36.32
N ASP A 8 2.70 -14.04 -35.33
CA ASP A 8 2.31 -14.65 -34.07
C ASP A 8 1.33 -13.72 -33.34
N ARG A 9 0.04 -14.05 -33.40
CA ARG A 9 -1.05 -13.31 -32.74
C ARG A 9 -1.09 -13.53 -31.22
N ARG A 10 0.07 -13.50 -30.55
CA ARG A 10 0.15 -13.52 -29.08
C ARG A 10 0.33 -12.13 -28.47
N ASP A 11 0.70 -11.14 -29.28
CA ASP A 11 0.95 -9.77 -28.81
C ASP A 11 -0.33 -8.92 -28.64
N ALA A 12 -1.52 -9.48 -28.92
CA ALA A 12 -2.78 -8.73 -28.88
C ALA A 12 -3.59 -8.88 -27.57
N ILE A 13 -3.08 -9.58 -26.55
CA ILE A 13 -3.83 -9.84 -25.30
C ILE A 13 -3.14 -9.29 -24.03
N THR A 14 -1.88 -8.86 -24.11
CA THR A 14 -1.20 -8.18 -22.98
C THR A 14 -0.91 -6.73 -23.36
N GLY A 15 -1.77 -5.82 -22.91
CA GLY A 15 -1.47 -4.39 -22.92
C GLY A 15 -0.10 -4.14 -22.27
N ASP A 16 0.67 -3.30 -22.96
CA ASP A 16 1.94 -2.66 -22.60
C ASP A 16 2.43 -2.94 -21.16
N ARG A 17 3.56 -3.63 -21.00
CA ARG A 17 4.12 -3.92 -19.67
C ARG A 17 5.45 -3.21 -19.48
N ASP A 18 5.40 -2.05 -18.84
CA ASP A 18 6.51 -1.29 -18.24
C ASP A 18 7.13 -2.01 -17.00
N HIS A 19 6.93 -3.32 -16.89
CA HIS A 19 7.44 -4.16 -15.80
C HIS A 19 8.86 -4.60 -16.11
N VAL A 20 9.79 -4.37 -15.19
CA VAL A 20 11.18 -4.83 -15.36
C VAL A 20 11.59 -5.67 -14.17
N GLY A 21 12.11 -6.86 -14.47
CA GLY A 21 12.73 -7.70 -13.46
C GLY A 21 14.04 -7.09 -12.93
N LEU A 22 14.19 -6.96 -11.61
CA LEU A 22 15.48 -6.67 -10.96
C LEU A 22 16.43 -7.87 -11.01
N LYS A 23 17.12 -8.05 -12.15
CA LYS A 23 17.97 -9.23 -12.43
C LYS A 23 19.26 -9.31 -11.59
N ASP A 24 19.73 -8.21 -11.00
CA ASP A 24 20.94 -8.17 -10.15
C ASP A 24 20.60 -8.42 -8.68
N THR A 25 21.28 -9.39 -8.04
CA THR A 25 21.14 -9.73 -6.62
C THR A 25 21.39 -8.54 -5.70
N PHE A 26 22.34 -7.68 -6.03
CA PHE A 26 22.62 -6.50 -5.22
C PHE A 26 21.54 -5.43 -5.41
N ALA A 27 20.99 -5.29 -6.62
CA ALA A 27 19.90 -4.35 -6.90
C ALA A 27 18.63 -4.66 -6.11
N SER A 28 18.19 -5.92 -6.03
CA SER A 28 16.99 -6.31 -5.26
C SER A 28 17.17 -6.09 -3.76
N ARG A 29 18.35 -6.41 -3.21
CA ARG A 29 18.67 -6.18 -1.79
C ARG A 29 18.65 -4.70 -1.44
N ARG A 30 19.28 -3.86 -2.26
CA ARG A 30 19.29 -2.39 -2.08
C ARG A 30 17.89 -1.80 -2.22
N TYR A 31 17.08 -2.32 -3.15
CA TYR A 31 15.69 -1.92 -3.35
C TYR A 31 14.84 -2.17 -2.11
N PHE A 32 14.85 -3.39 -1.57
CA PHE A 32 14.12 -3.70 -0.35
C PHE A 32 14.68 -3.00 0.89
N ALA A 33 16.01 -2.78 0.94
CA ALA A 33 16.62 -1.97 2.00
C ALA A 33 16.08 -0.53 1.99
N LYS A 34 15.89 0.07 0.80
CA LYS A 34 15.25 1.38 0.64
C LYS A 34 13.82 1.37 1.15
N PHE A 35 13.00 0.39 0.75
CA PHE A 35 11.62 0.28 1.23
C PHE A 35 11.51 0.10 2.75
N ARG A 36 12.40 -0.70 3.35
CA ARG A 36 12.48 -0.85 4.82
C ARG A 36 12.76 0.48 5.53
N THR A 37 13.62 1.31 4.94
CA THR A 37 13.88 2.67 5.44
C THR A 37 12.63 3.55 5.29
N ILE A 38 12.00 3.54 4.11
CA ILE A 38 10.78 4.31 3.83
C ILE A 38 9.67 3.96 4.81
N THR A 39 9.33 2.67 4.98
CA THR A 39 8.24 2.24 5.88
C THR A 39 8.49 2.63 7.33
N THR A 40 9.76 2.64 7.77
CA THR A 40 10.15 3.16 9.09
C THR A 40 9.86 4.65 9.24
N HIS A 41 10.01 5.45 8.17
CA HIS A 41 9.71 6.88 8.19
C HIS A 41 8.21 7.16 8.10
N LEU A 42 7.45 6.35 7.37
CA LEU A 42 5.99 6.52 7.23
C LEU A 42 5.27 6.50 8.58
N THR A 43 5.69 5.64 9.52
CA THR A 43 5.12 5.60 10.88
C THR A 43 5.38 6.91 11.64
N ARG A 44 6.55 7.55 11.42
CA ARG A 44 6.89 8.85 12.02
C ARG A 44 6.14 10.00 11.35
N VAL A 45 5.87 9.91 10.04
CA VAL A 45 5.02 10.87 9.33
C VAL A 45 3.60 10.85 9.88
N ALA A 46 3.01 9.66 10.09
CA ALA A 46 1.70 9.54 10.73
C ALA A 46 1.69 10.14 12.15
N ALA A 47 2.76 9.92 12.93
CA ALA A 47 2.90 10.53 14.25
C ALA A 47 3.04 12.07 14.20
N GLN A 48 3.70 12.61 13.17
CA GLN A 48 3.80 14.06 12.95
C GLN A 48 2.44 14.66 12.57
N MET A 49 1.70 14.02 11.67
CA MET A 49 0.33 14.43 11.30
C MET A 49 -0.62 14.44 12.51
N ARG A 50 -0.45 13.49 13.44
CA ARG A 50 -1.15 13.51 14.73
C ARG A 50 -0.82 14.75 15.57
N ALA A 51 0.46 15.08 15.68
CA ALA A 51 0.91 16.22 16.47
C ALA A 51 0.39 17.55 15.90
N GLU A 52 0.14 17.60 14.59
CA GLU A 52 -0.44 18.74 13.89
C GLU A 52 -1.99 18.74 13.89
N GLY A 53 -2.63 17.68 14.37
CA GLY A 53 -4.09 17.57 14.47
C GLY A 53 -4.79 16.99 13.24
N ASP A 54 -4.06 16.53 12.23
CA ASP A 54 -4.63 16.00 10.97
C ASP A 54 -5.15 14.55 11.11
N LEU A 55 -4.67 13.84 12.14
CA LEU A 55 -5.02 12.46 12.47
C LEU A 55 -5.27 12.30 13.97
N SER A 56 -6.26 11.48 14.32
CA SER A 56 -6.51 11.01 15.68
C SER A 56 -5.55 9.89 16.10
N ASP A 57 -5.49 9.64 17.41
CA ASP A 57 -4.71 8.54 18.00
C ASP A 57 -5.07 7.17 17.41
N THR A 58 -6.36 6.96 17.13
CA THR A 58 -6.87 5.69 16.59
C THR A 58 -6.46 5.54 15.13
N GLU A 59 -6.61 6.57 14.31
CA GLU A 59 -6.18 6.54 12.90
C GLU A 59 -4.68 6.29 12.77
N VAL A 60 -3.85 6.91 13.62
CA VAL A 60 -2.39 6.70 13.64
C VAL A 60 -2.04 5.26 13.95
N LYS A 61 -2.72 4.63 14.91
CA LYS A 61 -2.51 3.20 15.24
C LYS A 61 -2.84 2.32 14.05
N ILE A 62 -3.96 2.58 13.36
CA ILE A 62 -4.38 1.83 12.17
C ILE A 62 -3.38 1.99 11.03
N LEU A 63 -3.00 3.23 10.69
CA LEU A 63 -2.03 3.52 9.63
C LEU A 63 -0.67 2.88 9.95
N THR A 64 -0.21 2.97 11.20
CA THR A 64 1.04 2.32 11.64
C THR A 64 0.98 0.81 11.47
N ARG A 65 -0.17 0.17 11.77
CA ARG A 65 -0.37 -1.27 11.57
C ARG A 65 -0.28 -1.65 10.10
N TYR A 66 -0.95 -0.94 9.21
CA TYR A 66 -0.88 -1.23 7.76
C TYR A 66 0.51 -0.96 7.17
N VAL A 67 1.18 0.11 7.59
CA VAL A 67 2.56 0.40 7.18
C VAL A 67 3.54 -0.67 7.67
N ALA A 68 3.36 -1.16 8.89
CA ALA A 68 4.16 -2.27 9.42
C ALA A 68 3.91 -3.56 8.62
N ALA A 69 2.64 -3.86 8.32
CA ALA A 69 2.25 -5.01 7.51
C ALA A 69 2.87 -4.96 6.11
N LEU A 70 2.90 -3.78 5.49
CA LEU A 70 3.56 -3.55 4.20
C LEU A 70 5.07 -3.79 4.30
N GLY A 71 5.70 -3.35 5.40
CA GLY A 71 7.09 -3.64 5.69
C GLY A 71 7.39 -5.14 5.83
N TYR A 72 6.48 -5.91 6.44
CA TYR A 72 6.60 -7.37 6.55
C TYR A 72 6.42 -8.05 5.19
N THR A 73 5.47 -7.61 4.36
CA THR A 73 5.32 -8.05 2.96
C THR A 73 6.61 -7.88 2.17
N PHE A 74 7.23 -6.69 2.25
CA PHE A 74 8.50 -6.45 1.56
C PHE A 74 9.66 -7.23 2.15
N ARG A 75 9.66 -7.50 3.45
CA ARG A 75 10.65 -8.40 4.07
C ARG A 75 10.52 -9.82 3.52
N ALA A 76 9.31 -10.36 3.43
CA ALA A 76 9.05 -11.67 2.85
C ALA A 76 9.52 -11.74 1.38
N LEU A 77 9.11 -10.76 0.55
CA LEU A 77 9.56 -10.68 -0.85
C LEU A 77 11.09 -10.55 -0.96
N SER A 78 11.74 -9.84 -0.05
CA SER A 78 13.21 -9.74 -0.03
C SER A 78 13.90 -11.08 0.23
N MET A 79 13.28 -11.97 1.02
CA MET A 79 13.78 -13.32 1.29
C MET A 79 13.54 -14.24 0.09
N LYS A 80 12.34 -14.15 -0.52
CA LYS A 80 11.99 -14.89 -1.75
C LYS A 80 13.01 -14.61 -2.87
N TYR A 81 13.35 -13.34 -3.08
CA TYR A 81 14.25 -12.90 -4.15
C TYR A 81 15.70 -12.71 -3.69
N LEU A 82 16.08 -13.18 -2.50
CA LEU A 82 17.43 -12.99 -1.95
C LEU A 82 18.54 -13.57 -2.84
N MET A 83 18.22 -14.65 -3.56
CA MET A 83 19.15 -15.38 -4.42
C MET A 83 18.92 -15.12 -5.92
N ALA A 84 18.00 -14.22 -6.28
CA ALA A 84 17.74 -13.86 -7.67
C ALA A 84 19.02 -13.33 -8.33
N GLY A 85 19.29 -13.76 -9.58
CA GLY A 85 20.48 -13.35 -10.34
C GLY A 85 21.78 -14.10 -10.02
N ARG A 86 21.79 -15.03 -9.05
CA ARG A 86 22.96 -15.88 -8.79
C ARG A 86 22.98 -17.10 -9.71
N ASP A 87 24.16 -17.42 -10.22
CA ASP A 87 24.39 -18.64 -11.00
C ASP A 87 24.29 -19.87 -10.09
N THR A 88 23.08 -20.39 -10.02
CA THR A 88 22.65 -21.50 -9.17
C THR A 88 22.33 -22.74 -10.02
N GLY A 89 22.54 -22.66 -11.34
CA GLY A 89 22.17 -23.68 -12.31
C GLY A 89 20.65 -23.80 -12.57
N ARG A 90 19.81 -23.00 -11.91
CA ARG A 90 18.35 -22.91 -12.13
C ARG A 90 17.93 -21.44 -12.06
N PHE A 91 16.99 -21.02 -12.90
CA PHE A 91 16.41 -19.68 -12.86
C PHE A 91 15.33 -19.62 -11.78
N PHE A 92 15.49 -18.75 -10.78
CA PHE A 92 14.63 -18.66 -9.59
C PHE A 92 13.61 -17.51 -9.64
N GLY A 93 13.34 -16.99 -10.83
CA GLY A 93 12.50 -15.82 -11.01
C GLY A 93 13.23 -14.52 -10.66
N VAL A 94 12.56 -13.42 -10.93
CA VAL A 94 13.07 -12.06 -10.70
C VAL A 94 11.92 -11.25 -10.15
N LEU A 95 12.18 -10.42 -9.14
CA LEU A 95 11.17 -9.48 -8.64
C LEU A 95 10.71 -8.58 -9.78
N GLU A 96 9.42 -8.63 -10.09
CA GLU A 96 8.79 -7.66 -10.97
C GLU A 96 8.38 -6.43 -10.16
N MET A 97 8.86 -5.27 -10.59
CA MET A 97 8.43 -3.98 -10.06
C MET A 97 7.98 -3.09 -11.19
N ASP A 98 7.01 -2.24 -10.91
CA ASP A 98 6.61 -1.17 -11.80
C ASP A 98 7.58 0.00 -11.65
N ARG A 99 8.26 0.35 -12.75
CA ARG A 99 9.31 1.39 -12.75
C ARG A 99 8.81 2.75 -13.22
N VAL A 100 7.65 2.81 -13.84
CA VAL A 100 7.18 3.98 -14.58
C VAL A 100 6.05 4.67 -13.84
N GLU A 101 5.18 3.92 -13.17
CA GLU A 101 4.07 4.52 -12.44
C GLU A 101 4.35 4.51 -10.94
N SER A 102 4.45 3.33 -10.33
CA SER A 102 4.39 3.20 -8.87
C SER A 102 5.74 3.15 -8.15
N GLY A 103 6.73 2.44 -8.68
CA GLY A 103 8.00 2.13 -7.98
C GLY A 103 7.91 0.96 -6.99
N PHE A 104 6.76 0.31 -6.89
CA PHE A 104 6.49 -0.81 -5.97
C PHE A 104 6.55 -2.18 -6.67
N PRO A 105 6.64 -3.31 -5.93
CA PRO A 105 6.41 -4.63 -6.50
C PRO A 105 5.06 -4.69 -7.24
N VAL A 106 4.97 -5.47 -8.31
CA VAL A 106 3.69 -5.57 -9.06
C VAL A 106 2.65 -6.33 -8.25
N PHE A 107 1.37 -6.01 -8.44
CA PHE A 107 0.23 -6.65 -7.77
C PHE A 107 0.28 -8.19 -7.81
N ASN A 108 0.74 -8.77 -8.93
CA ASN A 108 0.85 -10.21 -9.09
C ASN A 108 1.80 -10.86 -8.06
N GLU A 109 2.83 -10.14 -7.58
CA GLU A 109 3.72 -10.65 -6.53
C GLU A 109 2.96 -10.98 -5.24
N LEU A 110 1.97 -10.16 -4.89
CA LEU A 110 1.14 -10.37 -3.70
C LEU A 110 0.19 -11.57 -3.88
N LEU A 111 -0.31 -11.80 -5.09
CA LEU A 111 -1.14 -12.97 -5.38
C LEU A 111 -0.34 -14.28 -5.26
N VAL A 112 0.85 -14.31 -5.84
CA VAL A 112 1.75 -15.47 -5.73
C VAL A 112 2.14 -15.68 -4.27
N MET A 113 2.47 -14.61 -3.55
CA MET A 113 2.80 -14.68 -2.12
C MET A 113 1.63 -15.22 -1.27
N ALA A 114 0.39 -14.86 -1.58
CA ALA A 114 -0.79 -15.39 -0.90
C ALA A 114 -0.97 -16.90 -1.14
N ASN A 115 -0.72 -17.36 -2.37
CA ASN A 115 -0.71 -18.79 -2.69
C ASN A 115 0.41 -19.54 -1.93
N ASP A 116 1.62 -18.96 -1.88
CA ASP A 116 2.75 -19.53 -1.15
C ASP A 116 2.43 -19.63 0.36
N ALA A 117 1.76 -18.63 0.93
CA ALA A 117 1.38 -18.59 2.34
C ALA A 117 0.42 -19.72 2.73
N ALA A 118 -0.51 -20.08 1.85
CA ALA A 118 -1.42 -21.22 2.06
C ALA A 118 -0.69 -22.57 2.14
N GLN A 119 0.53 -22.66 1.60
CA GLN A 119 1.34 -23.88 1.55
C GLN A 119 2.56 -23.84 2.49
N ALA A 120 2.80 -22.71 3.16
CA ALA A 120 4.02 -22.44 3.92
C ALA A 120 4.30 -23.47 5.04
N ALA A 121 3.27 -23.87 5.79
CA ALA A 121 3.40 -24.87 6.86
C ALA A 121 3.93 -26.21 6.34
N LYS A 122 3.33 -26.71 5.25
CA LYS A 122 3.72 -27.96 4.61
C LYS A 122 5.15 -27.90 4.04
N HIS A 123 5.56 -26.74 3.51
CA HIS A 123 6.93 -26.55 3.06
C HIS A 123 7.93 -26.60 4.22
N LEU A 124 7.62 -25.95 5.34
CA LEU A 124 8.51 -25.89 6.50
C LEU A 124 8.72 -27.24 7.19
N GLU A 125 7.70 -28.11 7.22
CA GLU A 125 7.83 -29.48 7.74
C GLU A 125 8.92 -30.29 7.03
N ASN A 126 9.17 -30.00 5.76
CA ASN A 126 10.13 -30.71 4.92
C ASN A 126 11.48 -29.98 4.79
N MET A 127 11.69 -28.91 5.57
CA MET A 127 12.92 -28.11 5.55
C MET A 127 13.70 -28.28 6.86
N ALA A 128 15.03 -28.42 6.74
CA ALA A 128 15.92 -28.30 7.88
C ALA A 128 15.77 -26.93 8.55
N ASP A 129 16.01 -26.84 9.85
CA ASP A 129 15.87 -25.58 10.58
C ASP A 129 16.95 -24.54 10.28
N THR A 130 16.67 -23.29 10.65
CA THR A 130 17.54 -22.15 10.37
C THR A 130 18.95 -22.34 10.94
N GLU A 131 19.07 -22.95 12.12
CA GLU A 131 20.38 -23.19 12.76
C GLU A 131 21.11 -24.35 12.09
N THR A 132 20.41 -25.44 11.77
CA THR A 132 20.95 -26.58 11.01
C THR A 132 21.50 -26.15 9.66
N LEU A 133 20.75 -25.35 8.91
CA LEU A 133 21.20 -24.83 7.61
C LEU A 133 22.44 -23.93 7.74
N LYS A 134 22.54 -23.11 8.80
CA LYS A 134 23.73 -22.29 9.08
C LYS A 134 24.94 -23.15 9.44
N ASP A 135 24.75 -24.18 10.25
CA ASP A 135 25.81 -25.11 10.64
C ASP A 135 26.36 -25.89 9.45
N GLU A 136 25.48 -26.40 8.58
CA GLU A 136 25.87 -27.07 7.33
C GLU A 136 26.64 -26.13 6.41
N MET A 137 26.20 -24.87 6.29
CA MET A 137 26.93 -23.84 5.53
C MET A 137 28.34 -23.63 6.10
N LEU A 138 28.48 -23.50 7.42
CA LEU A 138 29.76 -23.29 8.07
C LEU A 138 30.71 -24.47 7.83
N ARG A 139 30.22 -25.72 7.96
CA ARG A 139 31.02 -26.92 7.67
C ARG A 139 31.50 -26.96 6.23
N LYS A 140 30.63 -26.64 5.27
CA LYS A 140 30.99 -26.60 3.85
C LYS A 140 32.03 -25.51 3.57
N ILE A 141 31.88 -24.31 4.15
CA ILE A 141 32.84 -23.22 4.00
C ILE A 141 34.20 -23.59 4.59
N LEU A 142 34.24 -24.16 5.80
CA LEU A 142 35.50 -24.45 6.49
C LEU A 142 36.20 -25.72 5.95
N GLY A 143 35.42 -26.76 5.64
CA GLY A 143 35.92 -28.05 5.18
C GLY A 143 36.29 -28.05 3.70
N GLU A 144 35.37 -27.55 2.86
CA GLU A 144 35.51 -27.64 1.39
C GLU A 144 36.01 -26.32 0.78
N ARG A 145 35.99 -25.20 1.54
CA ARG A 145 36.34 -23.85 1.04
C ARG A 145 35.48 -23.41 -0.15
N GLU A 146 34.25 -23.90 -0.19
CA GLU A 146 33.27 -23.58 -1.23
C GLU A 146 32.17 -22.64 -0.73
N ILE A 147 31.62 -21.83 -1.64
CA ILE A 147 30.45 -21.00 -1.36
C ILE A 147 29.20 -21.90 -1.36
N PRO A 148 28.45 -21.99 -0.24
CA PRO A 148 27.36 -22.97 -0.11
C PRO A 148 26.05 -22.45 -0.71
N THR A 149 26.04 -22.12 -2.01
CA THR A 149 24.91 -21.43 -2.67
C THR A 149 23.58 -22.18 -2.55
N LYS A 150 23.58 -23.52 -2.61
CA LYS A 150 22.37 -24.35 -2.44
C LYS A 150 21.79 -24.24 -1.03
N LEU A 151 22.64 -24.22 -0.01
CA LEU A 151 22.21 -24.07 1.38
C LEU A 151 21.76 -22.64 1.68
N GLN A 152 22.39 -21.64 1.07
CA GLN A 152 21.92 -20.24 1.13
C GLN A 152 20.52 -20.09 0.53
N PHE A 153 20.23 -20.77 -0.58
CA PHE A 153 18.90 -20.81 -1.17
C PHE A 153 17.89 -21.52 -0.25
N ALA A 154 18.23 -22.69 0.28
CA ALA A 154 17.37 -23.39 1.23
C ALA A 154 17.04 -22.53 2.46
N LEU A 155 18.03 -21.82 3.00
CA LEU A 155 17.83 -20.89 4.11
C LEU A 155 16.95 -19.70 3.71
N SER A 156 17.14 -19.12 2.52
CA SER A 156 16.29 -18.00 2.08
C SER A 156 14.82 -18.40 1.92
N GLN A 157 14.57 -19.60 1.37
CA GLN A 157 13.22 -20.14 1.25
C GLN A 157 12.61 -20.46 2.60
N ARG A 158 13.38 -21.02 3.53
CA ARG A 158 12.92 -21.24 4.90
C ARG A 158 12.52 -19.93 5.57
N LEU A 159 13.39 -18.92 5.55
CA LEU A 159 13.09 -17.62 6.14
C LEU A 159 11.86 -16.96 5.50
N TYR A 160 11.70 -17.10 4.18
CA TYR A 160 10.50 -16.65 3.48
C TYR A 160 9.23 -17.32 4.02
N TYR A 161 9.18 -18.65 4.09
CA TYR A 161 8.01 -19.36 4.60
C TYR A 161 7.76 -19.12 6.11
N GLU A 162 8.81 -18.98 6.92
CA GLU A 162 8.69 -18.58 8.33
C GLU A 162 8.06 -17.19 8.45
N GLU A 163 8.42 -16.25 7.56
CA GLU A 163 7.82 -14.92 7.50
C GLU A 163 6.37 -14.96 7.03
N LEU A 164 6.03 -15.80 6.07
CA LEU A 164 4.64 -16.00 5.63
C LEU A 164 3.76 -16.55 6.75
N LEU A 165 4.26 -17.55 7.50
CA LEU A 165 3.53 -18.12 8.64
C LEU A 165 3.39 -17.17 9.82
N ARG A 166 4.35 -16.26 10.03
CA ARG A 166 4.24 -15.24 11.08
C ARG A 166 2.98 -14.39 10.89
N GLY A 167 2.55 -14.17 9.64
CA GLY A 167 1.36 -13.40 9.32
C GLY A 167 1.59 -11.89 9.45
N ASP A 168 0.52 -11.15 9.72
CA ASP A 168 0.50 -9.68 9.75
C ASP A 168 1.00 -9.01 8.46
N LEU A 169 0.91 -9.70 7.33
CA LEU A 169 1.29 -9.21 6.01
C LEU A 169 0.23 -8.29 5.42
N PHE A 170 0.66 -7.35 4.59
CA PHE A 170 -0.24 -6.56 3.75
C PHE A 170 -0.53 -7.35 2.48
N TRP A 171 -1.80 -7.69 2.28
CA TRP A 171 -2.27 -8.49 1.15
C TRP A 171 -2.89 -7.63 0.05
N ALA A 172 -3.18 -8.27 -1.10
CA ALA A 172 -3.97 -7.66 -2.17
C ALA A 172 -5.32 -7.13 -1.66
N ARG A 173 -5.92 -7.85 -0.71
CA ARG A 173 -7.15 -7.48 0.00
C ARG A 173 -6.95 -7.69 1.49
N ASN A 174 -7.19 -6.65 2.28
CA ASN A 174 -7.14 -6.69 3.74
C ASN A 174 -8.53 -6.32 4.24
N ASP A 175 -9.25 -7.32 4.75
CA ASP A 175 -10.69 -7.21 5.00
C ASP A 175 -11.07 -6.10 5.99
N PRO A 176 -12.27 -5.52 5.87
CA PRO A 176 -12.72 -4.50 6.79
C PRO A 176 -12.82 -5.00 8.22
N GLN A 177 -12.35 -4.16 9.14
CA GLN A 177 -12.43 -4.33 10.58
C GLN A 177 -13.15 -3.12 11.18
N ALA A 178 -13.81 -3.33 12.31
CA ALA A 178 -14.58 -2.30 13.00
C ALA A 178 -13.99 -2.02 14.39
N ILE A 179 -13.78 -0.75 14.69
CA ILE A 179 -13.38 -0.26 16.01
C ILE A 179 -14.54 0.55 16.59
N TRP A 180 -14.94 0.24 17.82
CA TRP A 180 -15.95 1.00 18.55
C TRP A 180 -15.42 2.38 18.94
N LEU A 181 -16.13 3.45 18.54
CA LEU A 181 -15.80 4.83 18.91
C LEU A 181 -16.67 5.37 20.05
N GLY A 182 -17.85 4.80 20.27
CA GLY A 182 -18.78 5.21 21.32
C GLY A 182 -20.22 5.37 20.84
N ASP A 183 -21.11 5.73 21.75
CA ASP A 183 -22.52 5.96 21.43
C ASP A 183 -22.73 7.37 20.83
N ALA A 184 -23.55 7.45 19.79
CA ALA A 184 -23.93 8.68 19.09
C ALA A 184 -25.40 9.04 19.33
N GLY A 185 -25.87 8.88 20.58
CA GLY A 185 -27.26 9.04 21.00
C GLY A 185 -27.85 7.77 21.61
N GLU A 186 -29.13 7.77 21.96
CA GLU A 186 -29.75 6.66 22.72
C GLU A 186 -29.79 5.31 21.97
N ARG A 187 -29.75 5.33 20.64
CA ARG A 187 -29.85 4.12 19.79
C ARG A 187 -28.87 4.12 18.62
N ARG A 188 -27.86 4.98 18.63
CA ARG A 188 -26.86 5.07 17.56
C ARG A 188 -25.48 4.76 18.09
N ARG A 189 -24.74 4.05 17.27
CA ARG A 189 -23.45 3.46 17.61
C ARG A 189 -22.43 3.96 16.62
N ARG A 190 -21.34 4.58 17.07
CA ARG A 190 -20.28 5.05 16.17
C ARG A 190 -19.15 4.04 16.08
N TYR A 191 -18.80 3.66 14.86
CA TYR A 191 -17.66 2.81 14.57
C TYR A 191 -16.69 3.51 13.61
N LEU A 192 -15.41 3.18 13.75
CA LEU A 192 -14.40 3.41 12.73
C LEU A 192 -14.16 2.09 12.01
N LEU A 193 -14.65 2.00 10.78
CA LEU A 193 -14.31 0.92 9.87
C LEU A 193 -12.97 1.21 9.22
N HIS A 194 -12.12 0.21 9.07
CA HIS A 194 -10.87 0.35 8.33
C HIS A 194 -10.55 -0.91 7.52
N TRP A 195 -10.02 -0.72 6.33
CA TRP A 195 -9.59 -1.78 5.43
C TRP A 195 -8.48 -1.26 4.50
N ALA A 196 -7.86 -2.16 3.75
CA ALA A 196 -6.85 -1.77 2.79
C ALA A 196 -6.80 -2.70 1.59
N VAL A 197 -6.40 -2.17 0.44
CA VAL A 197 -6.17 -2.94 -0.78
C VAL A 197 -4.81 -2.59 -1.35
N TYR A 198 -4.24 -3.52 -2.08
CA TYR A 198 -3.19 -3.20 -3.03
C TYR A 198 -3.86 -2.98 -4.38
N ASP A 199 -4.06 -1.73 -4.77
CA ASP A 199 -4.84 -1.40 -5.96
C ASP A 199 -4.08 -1.87 -7.22
N SER A 200 -4.68 -2.77 -7.99
CA SER A 200 -4.07 -3.33 -9.20
C SER A 200 -4.02 -2.35 -10.37
N MET A 201 -4.84 -1.28 -10.37
CA MET A 201 -4.88 -0.30 -11.45
C MET A 201 -3.72 0.69 -11.39
N VAL A 202 -3.37 1.13 -10.18
CA VAL A 202 -2.27 2.08 -9.96
C VAL A 202 -1.05 1.44 -9.28
N ASN A 203 -1.14 0.16 -8.93
CA ASN A 203 -0.09 -0.64 -8.30
C ASN A 203 0.42 -0.02 -6.98
N LEU A 204 -0.50 0.44 -6.12
CA LEU A 204 -0.20 1.11 -4.85
C LEU A 204 -1.00 0.53 -3.66
N PRO A 205 -0.42 0.52 -2.44
CA PRO A 205 -1.16 0.29 -1.22
C PRO A 205 -2.11 1.46 -0.92
N THR A 206 -3.39 1.14 -0.73
CA THR A 206 -4.46 2.10 -0.47
C THR A 206 -5.21 1.71 0.81
N ILE A 207 -5.26 2.60 1.79
CA ILE A 207 -5.90 2.38 3.08
C ILE A 207 -7.15 3.25 3.18
N TYR A 208 -8.24 2.68 3.69
CA TYR A 208 -9.51 3.35 3.86
C TYR A 208 -9.88 3.38 5.34
N LEU A 209 -10.37 4.53 5.79
CA LEU A 209 -10.93 4.74 7.12
C LEU A 209 -12.32 5.35 6.95
N MET A 210 -13.34 4.77 7.58
CA MET A 210 -14.71 5.27 7.49
C MET A 210 -15.34 5.34 8.88
N GLU A 211 -15.66 6.55 9.34
CA GLU A 211 -16.56 6.70 10.48
C GLU A 211 -17.99 6.46 10.02
N VAL A 212 -18.69 5.58 10.73
CA VAL A 212 -20.07 5.20 10.45
C VAL A 212 -20.91 5.26 11.71
N GLU A 213 -22.12 5.79 11.61
CA GLU A 213 -23.14 5.68 12.64
C GLU A 213 -24.10 4.53 12.29
N ASP A 214 -24.19 3.55 13.19
CA ASP A 214 -25.05 2.37 13.10
C ASP A 214 -26.31 2.60 13.95
N SER A 215 -27.46 2.76 13.28
CA SER A 215 -28.78 2.84 13.90
C SER A 215 -29.47 1.47 14.00
N GLY A 216 -28.77 0.39 13.63
CA GLY A 216 -29.29 -0.96 13.65
C GLY A 216 -29.55 -1.47 15.06
N ARG A 217 -30.49 -2.42 15.16
CA ARG A 217 -30.86 -3.02 16.46
C ARG A 217 -29.68 -3.74 17.09
N THR A 218 -29.02 -4.60 16.31
CA THR A 218 -27.82 -5.34 16.70
C THR A 218 -26.60 -4.47 16.42
N ALA A 219 -25.54 -4.58 17.22
CA ALA A 219 -24.28 -3.91 16.92
C ALA A 219 -23.68 -4.44 15.61
N LEU A 220 -23.29 -3.55 14.68
CA LEU A 220 -22.79 -3.94 13.35
C LEU A 220 -21.83 -5.15 13.38
N PRO A 221 -20.69 -5.15 14.11
CA PRO A 221 -19.73 -6.26 14.04
C PRO A 221 -20.22 -7.59 14.64
N LYS A 222 -21.37 -7.58 15.34
CA LYS A 222 -22.01 -8.76 15.92
C LYS A 222 -23.20 -9.24 15.09
N ASP A 223 -23.57 -8.50 14.04
CA ASP A 223 -24.67 -8.84 13.16
C ASP A 223 -24.20 -9.83 12.10
N GLU A 224 -24.65 -11.08 12.20
CA GLU A 224 -24.22 -12.19 11.33
C GLU A 224 -24.58 -12.00 9.86
N ARG A 225 -25.48 -11.07 9.54
CA ARG A 225 -25.89 -10.75 8.18
C ARG A 225 -25.29 -9.43 7.69
N ARG A 226 -25.51 -8.33 8.42
CA ARG A 226 -25.08 -6.99 7.96
C ARG A 226 -23.57 -6.86 7.91
N TRP A 227 -22.83 -7.46 8.84
CA TRP A 227 -21.38 -7.29 8.86
C TRP A 227 -20.67 -7.96 7.68
N PRO A 228 -20.93 -9.25 7.36
CA PRO A 228 -20.37 -9.85 6.16
C PRO A 228 -20.78 -9.13 4.86
N GLU A 229 -22.03 -8.66 4.76
CA GLU A 229 -22.50 -7.87 3.62
C GLU A 229 -21.74 -6.54 3.50
N ALA A 230 -21.59 -5.79 4.60
CA ALA A 230 -20.84 -4.54 4.63
C ALA A 230 -19.36 -4.76 4.27
N GLN A 231 -18.75 -5.83 4.78
CA GLN A 231 -17.37 -6.19 4.45
C GLN A 231 -17.21 -6.47 2.94
N ALA A 232 -18.11 -7.28 2.37
CA ALA A 232 -18.10 -7.60 0.94
C ALA A 232 -18.35 -6.38 0.06
N HIS A 233 -19.30 -5.51 0.44
CA HIS A 233 -19.61 -4.27 -0.27
C HIS A 233 -18.40 -3.33 -0.29
N LEU A 234 -17.81 -3.03 0.87
CA LEU A 234 -16.64 -2.14 0.95
C LEU A 234 -15.46 -2.69 0.17
N MET A 235 -15.19 -4.00 0.25
CA MET A 235 -14.11 -4.64 -0.51
C MET A 235 -14.36 -4.60 -2.03
N GLY A 236 -15.62 -4.82 -2.45
CA GLY A 236 -16.02 -4.77 -3.86
C GLY A 236 -15.86 -3.39 -4.48
N GLN A 237 -16.08 -2.32 -3.72
CA GLN A 237 -15.96 -0.93 -4.17
C GLN A 237 -14.56 -0.34 -3.99
N SER A 238 -13.62 -1.08 -3.40
CA SER A 238 -12.25 -0.62 -3.19
C SER A 238 -11.33 -0.93 -4.36
N VAL A 239 -11.84 -1.56 -5.42
CA VAL A 239 -11.08 -1.90 -6.62
C VAL A 239 -11.33 -0.86 -7.70
N GLY A 240 -10.27 -0.27 -8.25
CA GLY A 240 -10.35 0.47 -9.52
C GLY A 240 -10.62 1.96 -9.43
N GLY A 241 -10.04 2.66 -8.45
CA GLY A 241 -10.01 4.13 -8.45
C GLY A 241 -11.38 4.83 -8.34
N LEU A 242 -12.41 4.16 -7.81
CA LEU A 242 -13.73 4.77 -7.60
C LEU A 242 -13.62 6.04 -6.76
N LYS A 243 -14.48 7.03 -7.03
CA LYS A 243 -14.57 8.26 -6.23
C LYS A 243 -15.07 7.93 -4.83
N LEU A 244 -14.59 8.66 -3.81
CA LEU A 244 -15.06 8.47 -2.44
C LEU A 244 -16.57 8.68 -2.32
N LEU A 245 -17.11 9.67 -3.03
CA LEU A 245 -18.56 9.92 -3.10
C LEU A 245 -19.33 8.68 -3.57
N THR A 246 -18.83 7.98 -4.59
CA THR A 246 -19.49 6.78 -5.13
C THR A 246 -19.50 5.66 -4.09
N ILE A 247 -18.39 5.49 -3.36
CA ILE A 247 -18.28 4.48 -2.30
C ILE A 247 -19.24 4.80 -1.15
N ALA A 248 -19.12 6.01 -0.59
CA ALA A 248 -19.92 6.40 0.57
C ALA A 248 -21.42 6.43 0.26
N ARG A 249 -21.81 6.94 -0.92
CA ARG A 249 -23.21 6.94 -1.35
C ARG A 249 -23.74 5.54 -1.60
N GLY A 250 -22.96 4.67 -2.26
CA GLY A 250 -23.38 3.29 -2.47
C GLY A 250 -23.56 2.54 -1.16
N PHE A 251 -22.67 2.77 -0.18
CA PHE A 251 -22.79 2.19 1.15
C PHE A 251 -24.01 2.73 1.91
N ASP A 252 -24.23 4.05 1.90
CA ASP A 252 -25.40 4.68 2.51
C ASP A 252 -26.73 4.24 1.87
N GLU A 253 -26.76 4.01 0.55
CA GLU A 253 -27.95 3.56 -0.18
C GLU A 253 -28.26 2.07 0.05
N ASP A 254 -27.24 1.21 0.15
CA ASP A 254 -27.40 -0.24 0.31
C ASP A 254 -27.71 -0.65 1.77
N PHE A 255 -27.36 0.18 2.75
CA PHE A 255 -27.55 -0.11 4.18
C PHE A 255 -28.35 0.99 4.89
N ASP A 256 -29.67 0.79 5.01
CA ASP A 256 -30.62 1.73 5.64
C ASP A 256 -30.29 2.15 7.09
N ASP A 257 -29.46 1.36 7.78
CA ASP A 257 -29.09 1.59 9.16
C ASP A 257 -27.61 1.92 9.38
N LEU A 258 -26.84 2.12 8.31
CA LEU A 258 -25.41 2.47 8.37
C LEU A 258 -25.16 3.80 7.64
N HIS A 259 -24.81 4.81 8.42
CA HIS A 259 -24.71 6.20 7.96
C HIS A 259 -23.24 6.66 7.95
N PRO A 260 -22.54 6.66 6.80
CA PRO A 260 -21.15 7.07 6.73
C PRO A 260 -21.00 8.58 6.95
N LYS A 261 -20.19 8.97 7.94
CA LYS A 261 -20.00 10.37 8.36
C LYS A 261 -18.71 10.99 7.85
N LEU A 262 -17.65 10.20 7.79
CA LEU A 262 -16.33 10.60 7.30
C LEU A 262 -15.69 9.42 6.60
N LEU A 263 -15.30 9.56 5.34
CA LEU A 263 -14.56 8.57 4.59
C LEU A 263 -13.21 9.17 4.16
N ARG A 264 -12.11 8.54 4.57
CA ARG A 264 -10.75 8.91 4.20
C ARG A 264 -10.08 7.80 3.43
N ARG A 265 -9.33 8.16 2.40
CA ARG A 265 -8.51 7.24 1.61
C ARG A 265 -7.08 7.75 1.53
N PHE A 266 -6.15 6.87 1.88
CA PHE A 266 -4.72 7.14 1.92
C PHE A 266 -4.04 6.32 0.83
N HIS A 267 -3.39 6.97 -0.13
CA HIS A 267 -2.54 6.33 -1.11
C HIS A 267 -1.08 6.44 -0.68
N LEU A 268 -0.42 5.30 -0.52
CA LEU A 268 0.99 5.22 -0.11
C LEU A 268 1.89 5.07 -1.33
N GLY A 269 2.20 6.20 -1.96
CA GLY A 269 3.04 6.29 -3.16
C GLY A 269 2.43 7.20 -4.22
N PRO A 270 3.01 7.25 -5.43
CA PRO A 270 4.15 6.46 -5.89
C PRO A 270 5.49 6.76 -5.18
N MET A 271 6.41 5.81 -5.29
CA MET A 271 7.80 5.93 -4.88
C MET A 271 8.65 6.31 -6.10
N TYR A 272 9.32 7.45 -6.00
CA TYR A 272 10.29 7.92 -6.97
C TYR A 272 11.69 7.60 -6.47
N SER A 273 12.54 7.05 -7.33
CA SER A 273 13.92 6.75 -7.01
C SER A 273 14.81 6.91 -8.22
N HIS A 274 15.86 7.70 -8.11
CA HIS A 274 16.82 7.89 -9.19
C HIS A 274 17.42 6.56 -9.68
N ALA A 275 17.75 5.64 -8.76
CA ALA A 275 18.31 4.34 -9.10
C ALA A 275 17.32 3.32 -9.71
N TYR A 276 16.02 3.42 -9.41
CA TYR A 276 15.07 2.33 -9.65
C TYR A 276 13.94 2.68 -10.61
N THR A 277 13.49 3.92 -10.61
CA THR A 277 12.32 4.34 -11.39
C THR A 277 12.71 5.20 -12.59
N GLN A 278 11.81 5.29 -13.56
CA GLN A 278 12.00 6.01 -14.83
C GLN A 278 10.92 7.08 -15.05
N GLN A 279 10.15 7.42 -14.01
CA GLN A 279 9.09 8.43 -14.08
C GLN A 279 9.63 9.76 -14.60
N SER A 280 8.91 10.40 -15.52
CA SER A 280 9.26 11.72 -16.03
C SER A 280 8.85 12.85 -15.07
N GLY A 281 9.35 14.06 -15.32
CA GLY A 281 8.94 15.27 -14.60
C GLY A 281 9.95 15.81 -13.59
N PRO A 282 9.61 16.93 -12.92
CA PRO A 282 10.59 17.72 -12.17
C PRO A 282 11.22 16.99 -10.99
N LEU A 283 10.48 16.07 -10.35
CA LEU A 283 10.98 15.30 -9.22
C LEU A 283 12.13 14.36 -9.60
N ARG A 284 12.13 13.83 -10.84
CA ARG A 284 13.24 13.01 -11.34
C ARG A 284 14.52 13.82 -11.48
N GLU A 285 14.41 15.07 -11.93
CA GLU A 285 15.55 15.96 -12.04
C GLU A 285 16.09 16.35 -10.67
N VAL A 286 15.20 16.65 -9.72
CA VAL A 286 15.56 16.90 -8.32
C VAL A 286 16.34 15.72 -7.73
N LEU A 287 15.85 14.49 -7.90
CA LEU A 287 16.51 13.29 -7.37
C LEU A 287 17.85 12.99 -8.05
N ARG A 288 17.97 13.25 -9.36
CA ARG A 288 19.24 13.15 -10.10
C ARG A 288 20.26 14.15 -9.55
N ASP A 289 19.85 15.41 -9.42
CA ASP A 289 20.77 16.52 -9.14
C ASP A 289 21.10 16.64 -7.64
N ALA A 290 20.32 16.00 -6.76
CA ALA A 290 20.63 15.84 -5.35
C ALA A 290 21.91 15.04 -5.07
N HIS A 291 22.39 14.23 -6.02
CA HIS A 291 23.55 13.34 -5.87
C HIS A 291 23.57 12.67 -4.48
N ALA A 292 22.41 12.19 -4.06
CA ALA A 292 22.20 11.67 -2.72
C ALA A 292 22.94 10.32 -2.57
N PRO A 293 23.46 10.00 -1.36
CA PRO A 293 24.04 8.69 -1.11
C PRO A 293 23.01 7.58 -1.33
N GLU A 294 23.51 6.36 -1.56
CA GLU A 294 22.67 5.18 -1.72
C GLU A 294 21.64 5.07 -0.58
N GLY A 295 20.37 4.88 -0.94
CA GLY A 295 19.27 4.76 0.02
C GLY A 295 18.66 6.11 0.44
N GLN A 296 19.19 7.24 -0.02
CA GLN A 296 18.62 8.58 0.18
C GLN A 296 18.13 9.23 -1.13
N ASP A 297 18.30 8.56 -2.26
CA ASP A 297 17.89 8.98 -3.60
C ASP A 297 16.42 8.65 -3.88
N TRP A 298 15.51 9.04 -2.99
CA TRP A 298 14.08 8.74 -3.13
C TRP A 298 13.16 9.87 -2.68
N ALA A 299 11.93 9.83 -3.17
CA ALA A 299 10.82 10.58 -2.62
C ALA A 299 9.55 9.72 -2.74
N LEU A 300 8.66 9.80 -1.76
CA LEU A 300 7.41 9.05 -1.73
C LEU A 300 6.25 10.04 -1.66
N ALA A 301 5.29 9.93 -2.57
CA ALA A 301 4.05 10.67 -2.45
C ALA A 301 3.14 10.03 -1.39
N TRP A 302 2.39 10.86 -0.68
CA TRP A 302 1.37 10.45 0.28
C TRP A 302 0.14 11.31 0.00
N THR A 303 -0.93 10.69 -0.51
CA THR A 303 -2.16 11.40 -0.87
C THR A 303 -3.27 11.01 0.09
N VAL A 304 -3.96 12.00 0.64
CA VAL A 304 -5.16 11.83 1.45
C VAL A 304 -6.34 12.43 0.72
N GLU A 305 -7.36 11.62 0.45
CA GLU A 305 -8.67 12.06 0.02
C GLU A 305 -9.63 11.93 1.20
N GLU A 306 -10.50 12.90 1.38
CA GLU A 306 -11.43 12.99 2.49
C GLU A 306 -12.81 13.39 1.98
N LEU A 307 -13.84 12.68 2.42
CA LEU A 307 -15.24 12.96 2.14
C LEU A 307 -16.00 13.04 3.46
N GLU A 308 -16.63 14.17 3.71
CA GLU A 308 -17.43 14.45 4.90
C GLU A 308 -18.92 14.46 4.55
N SER A 309 -19.75 13.89 5.43
CA SER A 309 -21.19 14.12 5.38
C SER A 309 -21.50 15.52 5.89
N GLU A 310 -22.19 16.31 5.09
CA GLU A 310 -22.57 17.70 5.40
C GLU A 310 -23.91 17.76 6.14
N ARG A 311 -24.88 16.95 5.71
CA ARG A 311 -26.23 16.94 6.27
C ARG A 311 -26.93 15.63 6.02
N VAL A 312 -27.98 15.39 6.82
CA VAL A 312 -28.88 14.25 6.66
C VAL A 312 -30.13 14.68 5.91
N SER A 313 -30.66 13.81 5.06
CA SER A 313 -31.93 13.98 4.37
C SER A 313 -32.82 12.76 4.55
N GLU A 314 -34.14 12.95 4.57
CA GLU A 314 -35.08 11.82 4.59
C GLU A 314 -35.42 11.39 3.16
N ALA A 315 -35.29 10.09 2.89
CA ALA A 315 -35.69 9.46 1.64
C ALA A 315 -36.76 8.40 1.90
N ARG A 316 -37.65 8.17 0.93
CA ARG A 316 -38.62 7.06 1.02
C ARG A 316 -37.91 5.73 0.79
N ALA A 317 -38.02 4.83 1.74
CA ALA A 317 -37.67 3.41 1.56
C ALA A 317 -38.98 2.63 1.39
N GLY A 318 -39.25 2.15 0.18
CA GLY A 318 -40.51 1.46 -0.13
C GLY A 318 -41.76 2.33 0.02
N TRP A 319 -42.92 1.70 0.17
CA TRP A 319 -44.23 2.38 0.13
C TRP A 319 -44.64 3.03 1.46
N PHE A 320 -44.07 2.59 2.58
CA PHE A 320 -44.54 2.97 3.93
C PHE A 320 -43.44 3.36 4.92
N SER A 321 -42.17 3.45 4.50
CA SER A 321 -41.06 3.83 5.38
C SER A 321 -40.24 4.98 4.82
N THR A 322 -39.61 5.73 5.72
CA THR A 322 -38.56 6.70 5.43
C THR A 322 -37.28 6.25 6.09
N VAL A 323 -36.17 6.55 5.43
CA VAL A 323 -34.80 6.29 5.91
C VAL A 323 -34.00 7.58 5.82
N GLU A 324 -33.04 7.70 6.71
CA GLU A 324 -32.04 8.76 6.61
C GLU A 324 -31.04 8.42 5.51
N ARG A 325 -30.61 9.44 4.78
CA ARG A 325 -29.55 9.38 3.77
C ARG A 325 -28.61 10.56 3.93
N GLU A 326 -27.33 10.30 3.81
CA GLU A 326 -26.28 11.28 3.93
C GLU A 326 -26.13 12.11 2.65
N VAL A 327 -25.91 13.41 2.82
CA VAL A 327 -25.55 14.32 1.75
C VAL A 327 -24.14 14.81 2.01
N PHE A 328 -23.23 14.45 1.11
CA PHE A 328 -21.81 14.69 1.27
C PHE A 328 -21.39 16.05 0.74
N ALA A 329 -20.44 16.69 1.43
CA ALA A 329 -19.80 17.91 0.98
C ALA A 329 -18.85 17.61 -0.20
N LEU A 330 -18.93 18.39 -1.26
CA LEU A 330 -18.00 18.32 -2.40
C LEU A 330 -17.24 19.64 -2.51
N ASP A 331 -15.97 19.59 -2.92
CA ASP A 331 -15.17 20.79 -3.11
C ASP A 331 -15.78 21.69 -4.22
N PRO A 332 -16.31 22.88 -3.88
CA PRO A 332 -16.95 23.77 -4.85
C PRO A 332 -15.93 24.43 -5.81
N PHE A 333 -14.63 24.36 -5.51
CA PHE A 333 -13.56 24.92 -6.34
C PHE A 333 -12.92 23.88 -7.29
N SER A 334 -13.32 22.60 -7.20
CA SER A 334 -12.94 21.54 -8.16
C SER A 334 -13.35 21.80 -9.62
N GLY A 335 -14.23 22.79 -9.85
CA GLY A 335 -14.72 23.22 -11.16
C GLY A 335 -13.69 23.75 -12.16
N ARG A 336 -12.39 23.74 -11.84
CA ARG A 336 -11.29 24.04 -12.78
C ARG A 336 -10.57 22.82 -13.35
N GLY A 337 -11.04 21.61 -13.07
CA GLY A 337 -10.57 20.42 -13.80
C GLY A 337 -10.72 19.14 -12.98
N VAL A 338 -11.77 18.39 -13.29
CA VAL A 338 -12.15 17.07 -12.76
C VAL A 338 -12.71 17.12 -11.32
N ASP A 339 -14.02 16.91 -11.22
CA ASP A 339 -14.70 16.58 -9.95
C ASP A 339 -13.98 15.39 -9.29
N THR A 340 -13.38 15.64 -8.12
CA THR A 340 -12.58 14.67 -7.36
C THR A 340 -13.46 13.66 -6.63
N GLY A 341 -14.77 13.95 -6.46
CA GLY A 341 -15.67 13.14 -5.64
C GLY A 341 -15.23 13.02 -4.19
N ALA A 342 -14.53 14.04 -3.68
CA ALA A 342 -14.05 14.17 -2.32
C ALA A 342 -14.28 15.61 -1.83
N THR A 343 -14.45 15.80 -0.52
CA THR A 343 -14.52 17.11 0.14
C THR A 343 -13.17 17.81 0.11
N ARG A 344 -12.08 17.07 0.34
CA ARG A 344 -10.71 17.59 0.30
C ARG A 344 -9.74 16.56 -0.24
N THR A 345 -8.73 17.02 -0.97
CA THR A 345 -7.57 16.19 -1.36
C THR A 345 -6.29 16.91 -0.97
N GLU A 346 -5.47 16.29 -0.12
CA GLU A 346 -4.15 16.78 0.27
C GLU A 346 -3.08 15.86 -0.32
N ARG A 347 -2.07 16.45 -0.95
CA ARG A 347 -0.89 15.74 -1.43
C ARG A 347 0.31 16.19 -0.61
N ALA A 348 1.03 15.20 -0.08
CA ALA A 348 2.30 15.39 0.57
C ALA A 348 3.41 14.60 -0.15
N ILE A 349 4.64 15.03 0.04
CA ILE A 349 5.83 14.33 -0.40
C ILE A 349 6.74 14.08 0.80
N ILE A 350 7.24 12.86 0.91
CA ILE A 350 8.17 12.43 1.95
C ILE A 350 9.50 12.17 1.28
N LEU A 351 10.56 12.84 1.72
CA LEU A 351 11.86 12.76 1.06
C LEU A 351 13.01 13.02 2.04
N PRO A 352 14.21 12.46 1.79
CA PRO A 352 15.40 12.78 2.58
C PRO A 352 15.84 14.23 2.41
N GLN A 353 16.64 14.70 3.38
CA GLN A 353 17.11 16.09 3.45
C GLN A 353 17.82 16.58 2.18
N ARG A 354 18.65 15.76 1.53
CA ARG A 354 19.39 16.17 0.32
C ARG A 354 18.47 16.43 -0.88
N PRO A 355 17.58 15.50 -1.27
CA PRO A 355 16.53 15.78 -2.26
C PRO A 355 15.70 17.02 -1.94
N TYR A 356 15.35 17.24 -0.66
CA TYR A 356 14.61 18.43 -0.25
C TYR A 356 15.38 19.73 -0.50
N GLN A 357 16.69 19.78 -0.19
CA GLN A 357 17.51 20.97 -0.46
C GLN A 357 17.48 21.35 -1.95
N VAL A 358 17.64 20.37 -2.84
CA VAL A 358 17.57 20.63 -4.29
C VAL A 358 16.15 21.00 -4.74
N LEU A 359 15.11 20.43 -4.13
CA LEU A 359 13.72 20.81 -4.41
C LEU A 359 13.47 22.29 -4.08
N GLU A 360 13.94 22.74 -2.91
CA GLU A 360 13.80 24.13 -2.45
C GLU A 360 14.63 25.11 -3.27
N GLU A 361 15.83 24.72 -3.71
CA GLU A 361 16.67 25.55 -4.59
C GLU A 361 16.08 25.71 -5.99
N ARG A 362 15.51 24.63 -6.54
CA ARG A 362 14.96 24.62 -7.91
C ARG A 362 13.57 25.21 -8.02
N GLN A 363 12.76 25.09 -6.96
CA GLN A 363 11.34 25.49 -6.92
C GLN A 363 10.56 25.07 -8.18
N PRO A 364 10.59 23.78 -8.56
CA PRO A 364 9.91 23.35 -9.76
C PRO A 364 8.38 23.60 -9.68
N PRO A 365 7.72 23.87 -10.83
CA PRO A 365 6.28 24.07 -10.87
C PRO A 365 5.53 22.86 -10.26
N GLY A 366 4.45 23.14 -9.53
CA GLY A 366 3.57 22.11 -8.95
C GLY A 366 3.93 21.65 -7.53
N PHE A 367 5.02 22.15 -6.94
CA PHE A 367 5.44 21.76 -5.57
C PHE A 367 5.19 22.84 -4.50
N SER A 368 4.82 24.06 -4.89
CA SER A 368 4.59 25.16 -3.93
C SER A 368 3.46 24.87 -2.94
N GLY A 369 2.38 24.22 -3.37
CA GLY A 369 1.23 23.85 -2.52
C GLY A 369 1.28 22.42 -1.95
N VAL A 370 2.35 21.67 -2.20
CA VAL A 370 2.49 20.27 -1.73
C VAL A 370 3.13 20.28 -0.35
N ARG A 371 2.57 19.58 0.63
CA ARG A 371 3.22 19.48 1.95
C ARG A 371 4.47 18.61 1.86
N LYS A 372 5.55 18.99 2.55
CA LYS A 372 6.83 18.25 2.53
C LYS A 372 7.16 17.69 3.90
N PHE A 373 7.37 16.38 3.99
CA PHE A 373 7.93 15.72 5.16
C PHE A 373 9.38 15.36 4.89
N VAL A 374 10.29 16.06 5.57
CA VAL A 374 11.72 15.92 5.34
C VAL A 374 12.33 14.99 6.38
N VAL A 375 12.96 13.93 5.89
CA VAL A 375 13.67 12.95 6.72
C VAL A 375 15.11 13.43 6.93
N GLY A 376 15.43 13.82 8.17
CA GLY A 376 16.76 14.24 8.60
C GLY A 376 17.55 13.14 9.31
N ALA A 377 18.69 13.53 9.89
CA ALA A 377 19.56 12.65 10.66
C ALA A 377 18.82 11.97 11.83
N GLY A 378 19.18 10.73 12.15
CA GLY A 378 18.49 9.91 13.16
C GLY A 378 17.05 9.51 12.77
N GLY A 379 16.64 9.79 11.53
CA GLY A 379 15.30 9.55 11.00
C GLY A 379 14.25 10.52 11.52
N ARG A 380 14.63 11.66 12.12
CA ARG A 380 13.69 12.69 12.55
C ARG A 380 12.94 13.21 11.32
N VAL A 381 11.62 13.35 11.43
CA VAL A 381 10.76 13.90 10.38
C VAL A 381 10.39 15.32 10.76
N LEU A 382 10.54 16.25 9.82
CA LEU A 382 10.09 17.64 9.94
C LEU A 382 9.04 17.91 8.86
N SER A 383 7.98 18.66 9.18
CA SER A 383 6.96 19.05 8.22
C SER A 383 7.15 20.50 7.78
N TYR A 384 6.97 20.75 6.50
CA TYR A 384 7.00 22.06 5.85
C TYR A 384 5.79 22.16 4.93
N ARG A 385 5.15 23.33 4.87
CA ARG A 385 4.04 23.60 3.94
C ARG A 385 4.55 24.46 2.80
#